data_AF-A0A8T1T4F7-F1
#
_entry.id   AF-A0A8T1T4F7-F1
#
_cell.length_a   1.000
_cell.length_b   1.000
_cell.length_c   1.000
_cell.angle_alpha   90.00
_cell.angle_beta   90.00
_cell.angle_gamma   90.00
#
_symmetry.space_group_name_H-M   'P 1'
#
loop_
_entity.id
_entity.type
_entity.pdbx_description
1 polymer ?
#
loop_
_entity_poly.entity_id
_entity_poly.type
_entity_poly.pdbx_seq_one_letter_code
_entity_poly.pdbx_strand_id
1 'polypeptide(L)'
;RRGAPRCSCDRIACDGAYRPVCARDSRTYSNDCERQKAECQQKAAIPVKHEGPCDLGMPSPCLSVECTFGATCVVKNGEAVCECQQVCPSRYDPVCGSDNRTYGSPCELDAMACVLRQEIKVKHKGPCDRCSKCQFGAICEAETGRCVCPTECVSSSQPVC
;
A
#
# COMPACT_ATOMS: atom_id res chain seq x y z
N ARG A 1 -7.69 -45.34 -56.63
CA ARG A 1 -7.03 -44.20 -55.95
C ARG A 1 -7.39 -44.26 -54.47
N ARG A 2 -6.49 -44.75 -53.60
CA ARG A 2 -6.75 -44.82 -52.15
C ARG A 2 -6.21 -43.53 -51.52
N GLY A 3 -7.11 -42.63 -51.13
CA GLY A 3 -6.73 -41.41 -50.41
C GLY A 3 -6.32 -41.76 -48.98
N ALA A 4 -5.17 -41.24 -48.55
CA ALA A 4 -4.76 -41.39 -47.15
C ALA A 4 -5.70 -40.58 -46.24
N PRO A 5 -6.13 -41.13 -45.09
CA PRO A 5 -6.91 -40.37 -44.12
C PRO A 5 -6.07 -39.19 -43.59
N ARG A 6 -6.70 -38.01 -43.47
CA ARG A 6 -6.07 -36.79 -42.92
C ARG A 6 -6.85 -36.32 -41.70
N CYS A 7 -6.14 -35.94 -40.65
CA CYS A 7 -6.76 -35.26 -39.50
C CYS A 7 -7.18 -33.84 -39.92
N SER A 8 -8.42 -33.46 -39.61
CA SER A 8 -8.97 -32.13 -39.84
C SER A 8 -9.61 -31.58 -38.57
N CYS A 9 -9.49 -30.26 -38.39
CA CYS A 9 -10.05 -29.51 -37.27
C CYS A 9 -11.38 -28.83 -37.63
N ASP A 10 -11.90 -29.03 -38.84
CA ASP A 10 -13.06 -28.32 -39.38
C ASP A 10 -14.37 -28.65 -38.63
N ARG A 11 -14.37 -29.72 -37.84
CA ARG A 11 -15.52 -30.12 -37.01
C ARG A 11 -15.61 -29.36 -35.69
N ILE A 12 -14.62 -28.55 -35.34
CA ILE A 12 -14.65 -27.74 -34.12
C ILE A 12 -15.39 -26.43 -34.43
N ALA A 13 -16.67 -26.39 -34.06
CA ALA A 13 -17.52 -25.23 -34.17
C ALA A 13 -17.72 -24.62 -32.78
N CYS A 14 -17.33 -23.36 -32.63
CA CYS A 14 -17.45 -22.62 -31.38
C CYS A 14 -18.64 -21.66 -31.43
N ASP A 15 -19.29 -21.45 -30.29
CA ASP A 15 -20.44 -20.56 -30.12
C ASP A 15 -20.07 -19.06 -30.17
N GLY A 16 -18.76 -18.75 -30.19
CA GLY A 16 -18.24 -17.40 -30.13
C GLY A 16 -18.44 -16.70 -28.78
N ALA A 17 -18.92 -17.42 -27.75
CA ALA A 17 -19.14 -16.83 -26.43
C ALA A 17 -17.81 -16.41 -25.82
N TYR A 18 -17.74 -15.20 -25.27
CA TYR A 18 -16.55 -14.71 -24.60
C TYR A 18 -16.48 -15.24 -23.16
N ARG A 19 -15.63 -16.23 -22.93
CA ARG A 19 -15.38 -16.89 -21.64
C ARG A 19 -13.87 -17.19 -21.56
N PRO A 20 -13.02 -16.15 -21.43
CA PRO A 20 -11.62 -16.26 -21.76
C PRO A 20 -10.87 -17.24 -20.86
N VAL A 21 -9.85 -17.88 -21.42
CA VAL A 21 -8.93 -18.76 -20.68
C VAL A 21 -7.49 -18.37 -20.97
N CYS A 22 -6.66 -18.39 -19.93
CA CYS A 22 -5.23 -18.14 -20.04
C CYS A 22 -4.51 -19.47 -20.17
N ALA A 23 -3.83 -19.65 -21.29
CA ALA A 23 -3.02 -20.83 -21.52
C ALA A 23 -1.60 -20.69 -20.94
N ARG A 24 -0.91 -21.82 -20.79
CA ARG A 24 0.46 -21.88 -20.25
C ARG A 24 1.50 -21.24 -21.18
N ASP A 25 1.15 -21.01 -22.44
CA ASP A 25 1.95 -20.25 -23.41
C ASP A 25 1.73 -18.73 -23.31
N SER A 26 1.09 -18.26 -22.23
CA SER A 26 0.75 -16.86 -21.96
C SER A 26 -0.17 -16.23 -23.02
N ARG A 27 -0.89 -17.05 -23.80
CA ARG A 27 -1.92 -16.56 -24.72
C ARG A 27 -3.31 -16.64 -24.11
N THR A 28 -4.07 -15.56 -24.28
CA THR A 28 -5.50 -15.51 -24.00
C THR A 28 -6.27 -16.11 -25.18
N TYR A 29 -7.10 -17.11 -24.89
CA TYR A 29 -8.09 -17.62 -25.84
C TYR A 29 -9.47 -17.09 -25.45
N SER A 30 -10.26 -16.69 -26.44
CA SER A 30 -11.61 -16.11 -26.24
C SER A 30 -12.55 -17.02 -25.46
N ASN A 31 -12.37 -18.34 -25.62
CA ASN A 31 -13.00 -19.40 -24.82
C ASN A 31 -12.23 -20.72 -24.95
N ASP A 32 -12.64 -21.71 -24.16
CA ASP A 32 -12.04 -23.06 -24.15
C ASP A 32 -12.15 -23.76 -25.52
N CYS A 33 -13.26 -23.56 -26.25
CA CYS A 33 -13.45 -24.14 -27.58
C CYS A 33 -12.43 -23.60 -28.59
N GLU A 34 -12.19 -22.28 -28.59
CA GLU A 34 -11.18 -21.66 -29.46
C GLU A 34 -9.76 -22.11 -29.08
N ARG A 35 -9.48 -22.37 -27.79
CA ARG A 35 -8.23 -23.00 -27.35
C ARG A 35 -8.08 -24.41 -27.93
N GLN A 36 -9.11 -25.25 -27.82
CA GLN A 36 -9.09 -26.63 -28.35
C GLN A 36 -8.96 -26.66 -29.88
N LYS A 37 -9.58 -25.70 -30.58
CA LYS A 37 -9.41 -25.51 -32.02
C LYS A 37 -7.96 -25.22 -32.38
N ALA A 38 -7.31 -24.35 -31.60
CA ALA A 38 -5.90 -24.05 -31.75
C ALA A 38 -5.00 -25.25 -31.43
N GLU A 39 -5.31 -26.04 -30.39
CA GLU A 39 -4.60 -27.31 -30.08
C GLU A 39 -4.62 -28.27 -31.27
N CYS A 40 -5.79 -28.43 -31.90
CA CYS A 40 -5.95 -29.27 -33.07
C CYS A 40 -5.13 -28.76 -34.27
N GLN A 41 -5.18 -27.45 -34.56
CA GLN A 41 -4.48 -26.84 -35.69
C GLN A 41 -2.96 -26.89 -35.52
N GLN A 42 -2.48 -26.63 -34.31
CA GLN A 42 -1.06 -26.59 -33.98
C GLN A 42 -0.46 -27.98 -33.72
N LYS A 43 -1.30 -29.01 -33.55
CA LYS A 43 -0.90 -30.37 -33.15
C LYS A 43 -0.04 -30.36 -31.87
N ALA A 44 -0.36 -29.46 -30.96
CA ALA A 44 0.34 -29.24 -29.71
C ALA A 44 -0.69 -29.03 -28.60
N ALA A 45 -0.43 -29.59 -27.43
CA ALA A 45 -1.26 -29.34 -26.26
C ALA A 45 -1.06 -27.90 -25.78
N ILE A 46 -2.16 -27.23 -25.42
CA ILE A 46 -2.20 -25.86 -24.91
C ILE A 46 -2.91 -25.91 -23.56
N PRO A 47 -2.22 -26.34 -22.48
CA PRO A 47 -2.85 -26.46 -21.17
C PRO A 47 -3.28 -25.10 -20.63
N VAL A 48 -4.44 -25.03 -19.99
CA VAL A 48 -4.86 -23.83 -19.27
C VAL A 48 -4.05 -23.65 -18.00
N LYS A 49 -3.56 -22.42 -17.83
CA LYS A 49 -2.92 -21.93 -16.60
C LYS A 49 -3.99 -21.48 -15.61
N HIS A 50 -4.94 -20.65 -16.05
CA HIS A 50 -6.09 -20.21 -15.25
C HIS A 50 -7.26 -19.75 -16.14
N GLU A 51 -8.46 -19.68 -15.57
CA GLU A 51 -9.62 -19.04 -16.19
C GLU A 51 -9.45 -17.51 -16.22
N GLY A 52 -10.00 -16.85 -17.24
CA GLY A 52 -9.77 -15.42 -17.50
C GLY A 52 -8.67 -15.16 -18.54
N PRO A 53 -8.51 -13.92 -19.02
CA PRO A 53 -7.44 -13.57 -19.95
C PRO A 53 -6.06 -13.71 -19.29
N CYS A 54 -5.06 -14.16 -20.03
CA CYS A 54 -3.67 -13.97 -19.63
C CYS A 54 -3.42 -12.48 -19.50
N ASP A 55 -2.84 -12.12 -18.36
CA ASP A 55 -2.32 -10.79 -18.09
C ASP A 55 -3.30 -9.67 -18.48
N LEU A 56 -4.23 -9.37 -17.57
CA LEU A 56 -4.60 -7.96 -17.35
C LEU A 56 -3.40 -7.11 -16.89
N GLY A 57 -2.18 -7.68 -16.79
CA GLY A 57 -0.94 -7.26 -17.48
C GLY A 57 -0.34 -5.88 -17.22
N MET A 58 -1.11 -4.93 -16.74
CA MET A 58 -0.63 -3.71 -16.16
C MET A 58 -0.83 -3.86 -14.66
N PRO A 59 0.17 -4.40 -13.92
CA PRO A 59 0.20 -4.16 -12.49
C PRO A 59 0.02 -2.66 -12.26
N SER A 60 -0.72 -2.27 -11.21
CA SER A 60 -0.92 -0.86 -10.93
C SER A 60 0.45 -0.17 -10.96
N PRO A 61 0.61 0.97 -11.63
CA PRO A 61 1.87 1.72 -11.63
C PRO A 61 2.45 1.94 -10.23
N CYS A 62 1.59 1.98 -9.20
CA CYS A 62 1.96 2.07 -7.79
C CYS A 62 2.57 0.81 -7.16
N LEU A 63 2.58 -0.33 -7.85
CA LEU A 63 3.08 -1.59 -7.28
C LEU A 63 4.60 -1.55 -7.06
N SER A 64 5.32 -0.82 -7.90
CA SER A 64 6.79 -0.69 -7.85
C SER A 64 7.25 0.70 -7.40
N VAL A 65 6.34 1.54 -6.89
CA VAL A 65 6.64 2.92 -6.47
C VAL A 65 6.52 3.04 -4.97
N GLU A 66 7.64 3.34 -4.32
CA GLU A 66 7.68 3.71 -2.91
C GLU A 66 7.69 5.24 -2.79
N CYS A 67 6.60 5.79 -2.26
CA CYS A 67 6.49 7.21 -1.98
C CYS A 67 7.16 7.56 -0.65
N THR A 68 7.89 8.67 -0.62
CA THR A 68 8.59 9.15 0.58
C THR A 68 7.80 10.21 1.34
N PHE A 69 8.22 10.49 2.57
CA PHE A 69 7.66 11.55 3.41
C PHE A 69 6.15 11.38 3.73
N GLY A 70 5.62 10.16 3.78
CA GLY A 70 4.19 9.95 4.07
C GLY A 70 3.25 10.26 2.88
N ALA A 71 3.81 10.45 1.67
CA ALA A 71 3.00 10.53 0.46
C ALA A 71 2.34 9.18 0.13
N THR A 72 1.15 9.21 -0.44
CA THR A 72 0.43 8.02 -0.92
C THR A 72 0.53 7.92 -2.43
N CYS A 73 0.80 6.72 -2.95
CA CYS A 73 0.79 6.50 -4.38
C CYS A 73 -0.64 6.40 -4.91
N VAL A 74 -0.95 7.20 -5.93
CA VAL A 74 -2.21 7.17 -6.68
C VAL A 74 -1.93 7.07 -8.17
N VAL A 75 -2.88 6.50 -8.93
CA VAL A 75 -2.75 6.39 -10.39
C VAL A 75 -3.51 7.54 -11.04
N LYS A 76 -2.82 8.39 -11.80
CA LYS A 76 -3.42 9.46 -12.62
C LYS A 76 -3.01 9.28 -14.07
N ASN A 77 -3.98 9.25 -14.98
CA ASN A 77 -3.74 9.05 -16.43
C ASN A 77 -2.91 7.80 -16.77
N GLY A 78 -2.98 6.74 -15.95
CA GLY A 78 -2.20 5.52 -16.14
C GLY A 78 -0.76 5.59 -15.60
N GLU A 79 -0.38 6.66 -14.92
CA GLU A 79 0.94 6.85 -14.31
C GLU A 79 0.85 6.85 -12.78
N ALA A 80 1.93 6.41 -12.13
CA ALA A 80 2.06 6.47 -10.67
C ALA A 80 2.44 7.89 -10.24
N VAL A 81 1.67 8.47 -9.31
CA VAL A 81 1.93 9.79 -8.76
C VAL A 81 1.89 9.72 -7.24
N CYS A 82 2.94 10.21 -6.58
CA CYS A 82 2.98 10.34 -5.12
C CYS A 82 2.36 11.67 -4.71
N GLU A 83 1.28 11.63 -3.92
CA GLU A 83 0.57 12.83 -3.48
C GLU A 83 0.41 12.87 -1.96
N CYS A 84 0.44 14.09 -1.42
CA CYS A 84 0.17 14.31 -0.01
C CYS A 84 -1.33 14.19 0.25
N GLN A 85 -1.69 13.36 1.23
CA GLN A 85 -3.04 13.29 1.74
C GLN A 85 -3.43 14.67 2.31
N GLN A 86 -4.46 15.30 1.75
CA GLN A 86 -4.94 16.61 2.21
C GLN A 86 -6.11 16.50 3.21
N VAL A 87 -6.79 15.35 3.22
CA VAL A 87 -7.98 15.13 4.04
C VAL A 87 -7.75 13.93 4.93
N CYS A 88 -7.76 14.16 6.25
CA CYS A 88 -7.70 13.11 7.24
C CYS A 88 -9.06 12.92 7.91
N PRO A 89 -9.44 11.67 8.26
CA PRO A 89 -10.61 11.44 9.09
C PRO A 89 -10.46 12.19 10.41
N SER A 90 -11.54 12.82 10.91
CA SER A 90 -11.54 13.56 12.18
C SER A 90 -11.52 12.66 13.44
N ARG A 91 -10.91 11.48 13.34
CA ARG A 91 -10.74 10.54 14.45
C ARG A 91 -9.50 10.92 15.23
N TYR A 92 -9.68 11.25 16.50
CA TYR A 92 -8.57 11.49 17.42
C TYR A 92 -7.91 10.15 17.82
N ASP A 93 -6.67 9.96 17.41
CA ASP A 93 -5.80 8.81 17.72
C ASP A 93 -4.35 9.29 17.79
N PRO A 94 -3.98 10.02 18.87
CA PRO A 94 -2.78 10.83 18.87
C PRO A 94 -1.50 10.00 18.81
N VAL A 95 -0.49 10.54 18.14
CA VAL A 95 0.85 9.93 18.03
C VAL A 95 1.93 10.97 18.29
N CYS A 96 3.05 10.52 18.84
CA CYS A 96 4.25 11.34 18.98
C CYS A 96 5.17 11.09 17.79
N GLY A 97 5.49 12.14 17.04
CA GLY A 97 6.44 12.09 15.93
C GLY A 97 7.90 12.03 16.40
N SER A 98 8.79 11.62 15.50
CA SER A 98 10.25 11.63 15.69
C SER A 98 10.81 13.04 15.91
N ASP A 99 10.07 14.07 15.48
CA ASP A 99 10.30 15.48 15.72
C ASP A 99 9.87 15.95 17.13
N ASN A 100 9.36 15.04 17.97
CA ASN A 100 8.79 15.31 19.29
C ASN A 100 7.56 16.25 19.26
N ARG A 101 6.80 16.24 18.17
CA ARG A 101 5.49 16.90 18.08
C ARG A 101 4.37 15.88 18.17
N THR A 102 3.28 16.26 18.84
CA THR A 102 2.05 15.47 18.88
C THR A 102 1.22 15.76 17.63
N TYR A 103 0.79 14.70 16.96
CA TYR A 103 -0.16 14.74 15.85
C TYR A 103 -1.49 14.14 16.30
N GLY A 104 -2.63 14.67 15.85
CA GLY A 104 -3.96 14.23 16.28
C GLY A 104 -4.33 12.84 15.75
N SER A 105 -3.68 12.41 14.66
CA SER A 105 -3.78 11.07 14.11
C SER A 105 -2.50 10.70 13.33
N PRO A 106 -2.27 9.41 13.02
CA PRO A 106 -1.20 9.00 12.11
C PRO A 106 -1.33 9.63 10.72
N CYS A 107 -2.57 9.80 10.23
CA CYS A 107 -2.83 10.46 8.94
C CYS A 107 -2.33 11.92 8.94
N GLU A 108 -2.59 12.66 10.02
CA GLU A 108 -2.13 14.04 10.15
C GLU A 108 -0.59 14.13 10.20
N LEU A 109 0.06 13.16 10.82
CA LEU A 109 1.52 13.05 10.82
C LEU A 109 2.05 12.86 9.40
N ASP A 110 1.54 11.88 8.66
CA ASP A 110 1.98 11.58 7.29
C ASP A 110 1.68 12.74 6.33
N ALA A 111 0.51 13.37 6.47
CA ALA A 111 0.14 14.55 5.69
C ALA A 111 1.11 15.71 5.93
N MET A 112 1.45 15.99 7.19
CA MET A 112 2.39 17.05 7.55
C MET A 112 3.81 16.73 7.07
N ALA A 113 4.27 15.49 7.28
CA ALA A 113 5.55 14.99 6.79
C ALA A 113 5.68 15.21 5.27
N CYS A 114 4.60 14.94 4.54
CA CYS A 114 4.59 15.04 3.08
C CYS A 114 4.65 16.49 2.61
N VAL A 115 3.83 17.36 3.19
CA VAL A 115 3.79 18.79 2.85
C VAL A 115 5.11 19.47 3.19
N LEU A 116 5.72 19.13 4.33
CA LEU A 116 7.02 19.67 4.75
C LEU A 116 8.21 19.02 4.05
N ARG A 117 8.01 17.90 3.34
CA ARG A 117 9.07 17.04 2.77
C ARG A 117 10.11 16.64 3.83
N GLN A 118 9.62 16.24 5.00
CA GLN A 118 10.45 15.81 6.12
C GLN A 118 10.14 14.37 6.48
N GLU A 119 11.18 13.61 6.83
CA GLU A 119 11.00 12.24 7.29
C GLU A 119 10.60 12.24 8.78
N ILE A 120 9.30 12.32 9.01
CA ILE A 120 8.70 12.23 10.34
C ILE A 120 8.09 10.84 10.46
N LYS A 121 8.54 10.07 11.46
CA LYS A 121 8.00 8.75 11.76
C LYS A 121 7.32 8.78 13.11
N VAL A 122 6.36 7.89 13.33
CA VAL A 122 5.79 7.68 14.66
C VAL A 122 6.90 7.16 15.59
N LYS A 123 7.21 7.93 16.63
CA LYS A 123 8.11 7.54 17.72
C LYS A 123 7.40 6.60 18.69
N HIS A 124 6.19 6.94 19.10
CA HIS A 124 5.31 6.09 19.90
C HIS A 124 3.84 6.50 19.74
N LYS A 125 2.93 5.60 20.14
CA LYS A 125 1.50 5.90 20.24
C LYS A 125 1.20 6.81 21.43
N GLY A 126 0.14 7.60 21.33
CA GLY A 126 -0.20 8.63 22.31
C GLY A 126 0.54 9.95 22.06
N PRO A 127 0.12 11.04 22.74
CA PRO A 127 0.76 12.33 22.62
C PRO A 127 2.22 12.29 23.14
N CYS A 128 3.07 13.18 22.63
CA CYS A 128 4.43 13.32 23.17
C CYS A 128 4.39 13.76 24.64
N ASP A 129 5.27 13.18 25.45
CA ASP A 129 5.48 13.59 26.84
C ASP A 129 6.06 15.00 26.89
N ARG A 130 5.20 15.97 27.20
CA ARG A 130 5.62 17.37 27.41
C ARG A 130 6.51 17.54 28.65
N CYS A 131 6.46 16.58 29.57
CA CYS A 131 7.13 16.64 30.86
C CYS A 131 8.46 15.87 30.92
N SER A 132 8.88 15.25 29.83
CA SER A 132 10.12 14.45 29.78
C SER A 132 11.41 15.27 29.74
N LYS A 133 11.32 16.61 29.63
CA LYS A 133 12.48 17.52 29.46
C LYS A 133 12.70 18.49 30.62
N CYS A 134 11.95 18.40 31.71
CA CYS A 134 12.20 19.29 32.85
C CYS A 134 13.52 18.90 33.52
N GLN A 135 14.45 19.85 33.58
CA GLN A 135 15.77 19.67 34.19
C GLN A 135 15.83 20.36 35.55
N PHE A 136 16.88 20.08 36.33
CA PHE A 136 17.17 20.75 37.61
C PHE A 136 16.07 20.62 38.67
N GLY A 137 15.33 19.50 38.68
CA GLY A 137 14.27 19.27 39.66
C GLY A 137 13.00 20.10 39.44
N ALA A 138 12.84 20.75 38.29
CA ALA A 138 11.61 21.43 37.94
C ALA A 138 10.44 20.44 37.80
N ILE A 139 9.29 20.78 38.37
CA ILE A 139 8.05 20.01 38.26
C ILE A 139 7.36 20.41 36.97
N CYS A 140 6.79 19.45 36.25
CA CYS A 140 6.03 19.75 35.05
C CYS A 140 4.56 20.01 35.36
N GLU A 141 4.03 21.12 34.87
CA GLU A 141 2.61 21.39 34.84
C GLU A 141 1.97 20.57 33.70
N ALA A 142 1.16 19.56 34.05
CA ALA A 142 0.67 18.55 33.11
C ALA A 142 -0.18 19.10 31.96
N GLU A 143 -0.92 20.20 32.19
CA GLU A 143 -1.81 20.79 31.19
C GLU A 143 -1.05 21.62 30.14
N THR A 144 -0.06 22.40 30.58
CA THR A 144 0.69 23.29 29.69
C THR A 144 1.96 22.63 29.17
N GLY A 145 2.50 21.66 29.90
CA GLY A 145 3.84 21.12 29.68
C GLY A 145 4.95 22.06 30.17
N ARG A 146 4.62 23.09 30.94
CA ARG A 146 5.59 24.06 31.43
C ARG A 146 6.34 23.49 32.63
N CYS A 147 7.66 23.50 32.57
CA CYS A 147 8.50 23.21 33.72
C CYS A 147 8.48 24.42 34.66
N VAL A 148 8.01 24.20 35.89
CA VAL A 148 7.93 25.21 36.94
C VAL A 148 8.81 24.80 38.11
N CYS A 149 9.54 25.76 38.66
CA CYS A 149 10.27 25.54 39.91
C CYS A 149 9.25 25.55 41.06
N PRO A 150 9.13 24.48 41.85
CA PRO A 150 8.25 24.49 43.00
C PRO A 150 8.75 25.53 44.02
N THR A 151 7.84 26.34 44.55
CA THR A 151 8.14 27.33 45.59
C THR A 151 8.27 26.71 46.97
N GLU A 152 7.75 25.49 47.14
CA GLU A 152 7.88 24.71 48.36
C GLU A 152 8.64 23.41 48.08
N CYS A 153 9.48 22.99 49.02
CA CYS A 153 10.21 21.74 48.91
C CYS A 153 9.24 20.57 49.06
N VAL A 154 9.03 19.81 47.98
CA VAL A 154 8.38 18.50 48.10
C VAL A 154 9.34 17.59 48.86
N SER A 155 8.86 16.93 49.92
CA SER A 155 9.68 16.03 50.73
C SER A 155 10.30 14.93 49.84
N SER A 156 11.58 15.06 49.53
CA SER A 156 12.35 14.11 48.74
C SER A 156 13.43 13.49 49.61
N SER A 157 13.52 12.17 49.59
CA SER A 157 14.53 11.38 50.32
C SER A 157 15.83 11.18 49.53
N GLN A 158 16.01 11.87 48.41
CA GLN A 158 17.27 11.84 47.67
C GLN A 158 18.28 12.83 48.28
N PRO A 159 19.39 12.35 48.87
CA PRO A 159 20.48 13.23 49.28
C PRO A 159 21.14 13.84 48.06
N VAL A 160 21.36 15.15 48.09
CA VAL A 160 22.16 15.91 47.10
C VAL A 160 23.50 16.26 47.75
N CYS A 161 24.59 16.00 47.03
CA CYS A 161 25.97 16.27 47.48
C CYS A 161 26.37 17.73 47.28
#